data_AF-A0A8D8NZP2-F1
#
_entry.id   AF-A0A8D8NZP2-F1
#
_cell.length_a   1.000
_cell.length_b   1.000
_cell.length_c   1.000
_cell.angle_alpha   90.00
_cell.angle_beta   90.00
_cell.angle_gamma   90.00
#
_symmetry.space_group_name_H-M   'P 1'
#
loop_
_entity.id
_entity.type
_entity.pdbx_description
1 polymer ?
#
loop_
_entity_poly.entity_id
_entity_poly.type
_entity_poly.pdbx_seq_one_letter_code
_entity_poly.pdbx_strand_id
1 'polypeptide(L)'
;MQLCLSCAGGETSCNDERIGAFSCPNASDHCYVRNINGRIDRGCLQNLTNEAERSPCLNEADSSCLTCSGLVCNRAVWPTCHVCQESTDDATCRDGQPGVGAFCGRFSEESGCFERIVNGRVERGCRSDVGEDPCDGNEHCRVCEGSDCNRDAAREFQVTKCVQCKADGTDEDGSCLSGSKAPTNCGGPSDEKCYSRILPGGILERGCQASLTQDEVQNCNGTKCNICQGDGCNRGIFPVDRLTCNQCKSNNSTDCGMGLTDESKTVVCKIFKEHNRCYSRFGPDDHFERGCEADMGLQANACDNVRDCMVCAGKNCNTIAAAQLEQLPKCQRCSSADDHNCDEGSVTPTICGDHLEDACFTRIENGVLERNCLSTLGEAEKAKCDDPADTSCHKCSGQGCNKQEWLKCYQCNSATDKSCSAEQRDNHHSAYCRHQHDEDHCYTRIVDNILVRGCQSDLGEDVDACDDLDDMHCEACDDASCNGISQSKLRNAAVNLAGNLVLMITAAVAVAVRMV
;
A
#
# COMPACT_ATOMS: atom_id res chain seq x y z
N MET A 1 -70.35 49.79 -16.75
CA MET A 1 -70.76 48.42 -16.37
C MET A 1 -69.50 47.70 -15.97
N GLN A 2 -69.46 47.11 -14.77
CA GLN A 2 -68.32 46.34 -14.29
C GLN A 2 -68.57 44.85 -14.62
N LEU A 3 -67.56 44.19 -15.20
CA LEU A 3 -67.61 42.77 -15.53
C LEU A 3 -66.47 42.05 -14.81
N CYS A 4 -66.75 40.93 -14.15
CA CYS A 4 -65.75 40.11 -13.47
C CYS A 4 -65.85 38.65 -13.90
N LEU A 5 -64.72 37.95 -13.99
CA LEU A 5 -64.75 36.48 -14.05
C LEU A 5 -65.46 35.98 -12.81
N SER A 6 -66.38 35.01 -12.96
CA SER A 6 -67.06 34.41 -11.82
C SER A 6 -67.06 32.90 -11.91
N CYS A 7 -66.68 32.29 -10.79
CA CYS A 7 -66.62 30.85 -10.61
C CYS A 7 -66.70 30.57 -9.12
N ALA A 8 -67.50 29.59 -8.72
CA ALA A 8 -67.62 29.17 -7.32
C ALA A 8 -66.90 27.81 -7.14
N GLY A 9 -66.17 27.65 -6.02
CA GLY A 9 -65.22 26.57 -5.69
C GLY A 9 -65.69 25.10 -5.70
N GLY A 10 -66.71 24.74 -6.47
CA GLY A 10 -67.09 23.37 -6.83
C GLY A 10 -66.79 22.99 -8.29
N GLU A 11 -66.48 23.95 -9.16
CA GLU A 11 -66.08 23.69 -10.55
C GLU A 11 -64.54 23.60 -10.64
N THR A 12 -64.00 22.46 -11.06
CA THR A 12 -62.55 22.21 -11.16
C THR A 12 -61.80 23.18 -12.09
N SER A 13 -62.51 24.04 -12.83
CA SER A 13 -61.99 25.00 -13.79
C SER A 13 -61.79 26.42 -13.26
N CYS A 14 -62.04 26.71 -11.97
CA CYS A 14 -61.99 28.10 -11.46
C CYS A 14 -60.61 28.77 -11.49
N ASN A 15 -59.54 28.02 -11.78
CA ASN A 15 -58.19 28.54 -11.98
C ASN A 15 -57.79 28.72 -13.46
N ASP A 16 -58.77 28.82 -14.37
CA ASP A 16 -58.55 29.09 -15.80
C ASP A 16 -58.92 30.56 -16.12
N GLU A 17 -58.17 31.22 -16.99
CA GLU A 17 -58.50 32.58 -17.43
C GLU A 17 -59.69 32.64 -18.41
N ARG A 18 -60.13 31.48 -18.94
CA ARG A 18 -61.18 31.35 -19.96
C ARG A 18 -62.60 31.18 -19.39
N ILE A 19 -62.77 31.42 -18.10
CA ILE A 19 -64.08 31.32 -17.43
C ILE A 19 -65.00 32.47 -17.90
N GLY A 20 -66.32 32.27 -17.82
CA GLY A 20 -67.30 33.30 -18.13
C GLY A 20 -67.21 34.52 -17.22
N ALA A 21 -67.44 35.70 -17.78
CA ALA A 21 -67.56 36.96 -17.04
C ALA A 21 -69.04 37.35 -16.86
N PHE A 22 -69.36 37.91 -15.70
CA PHE A 22 -70.72 38.35 -15.33
C PHE A 22 -70.72 39.82 -14.92
N SER A 23 -71.86 40.49 -15.11
CA SER A 23 -72.04 41.88 -14.69
C SER A 23 -72.17 41.96 -13.18
N CYS A 24 -71.37 42.82 -12.55
CA CYS A 24 -71.50 43.08 -11.13
C CYS A 24 -72.77 43.90 -10.82
N PRO A 25 -73.32 43.79 -9.59
CA PRO A 25 -74.50 44.54 -9.17
C PRO A 25 -74.30 46.06 -9.25
N ASN A 26 -73.06 46.54 -9.03
CA ASN A 26 -72.70 47.96 -9.08
C ASN A 26 -71.61 48.20 -10.14
N ALA A 27 -71.75 49.29 -10.90
CA ALA A 27 -70.76 49.69 -11.90
C ALA A 27 -69.42 50.16 -11.30
N SER A 28 -69.39 50.50 -10.01
CA SER A 28 -68.17 50.85 -9.25
C SER A 28 -67.65 49.71 -8.38
N ASP A 29 -68.11 48.48 -8.59
CA ASP A 29 -67.62 47.31 -7.83
C ASP A 29 -66.21 46.89 -8.26
N HIS A 30 -65.56 46.05 -7.46
CA HIS A 30 -64.27 45.45 -7.74
C HIS A 30 -64.43 43.96 -8.06
N CYS A 31 -63.50 43.40 -8.84
CA CYS A 31 -63.40 41.96 -9.01
C CYS A 31 -62.46 41.36 -7.96
N TYR A 32 -62.71 40.12 -7.55
CA TYR A 32 -61.79 39.36 -6.73
C TYR A 32 -61.42 38.00 -7.36
N VAL A 33 -60.26 37.49 -7.00
CA VAL A 33 -59.87 36.08 -7.10
C VAL A 33 -59.21 35.70 -5.78
N ARG A 34 -59.60 34.57 -5.19
CA ARG A 34 -59.09 34.14 -3.87
C ARG A 34 -58.90 32.64 -3.79
N ASN A 35 -58.05 32.20 -2.87
CA ASN A 35 -57.93 30.81 -2.47
C ASN A 35 -58.56 30.61 -1.09
N ILE A 36 -59.57 29.74 -1.01
CA ILE A 36 -60.19 29.32 0.26
C ILE A 36 -59.90 27.84 0.46
N ASN A 37 -58.98 27.51 1.35
CA ASN A 37 -58.67 26.14 1.74
C ASN A 37 -58.40 25.23 0.51
N GLY A 38 -57.60 25.72 -0.45
CA GLY A 38 -57.25 24.99 -1.67
C GLY A 38 -58.33 25.03 -2.76
N ARG A 39 -59.23 26.02 -2.73
CA ARG A 39 -60.28 26.22 -3.75
C ARG A 39 -60.22 27.63 -4.27
N ILE A 40 -60.14 27.77 -5.58
CA ILE A 40 -60.12 29.07 -6.25
C ILE A 40 -61.55 29.56 -6.47
N ASP A 41 -61.81 30.80 -6.06
CA ASP A 41 -63.11 31.44 -6.10
C ASP A 41 -62.95 32.81 -6.78
N ARG A 42 -63.84 33.16 -7.71
CA ARG A 42 -63.79 34.42 -8.47
C ARG A 42 -65.16 35.09 -8.48
N GLY A 43 -65.19 36.42 -8.41
CA GLY A 43 -66.45 37.14 -8.58
C GLY A 43 -66.36 38.64 -8.34
N CYS A 44 -67.52 39.24 -8.14
CA CYS A 44 -67.68 40.65 -7.76
C CYS A 44 -67.58 40.79 -6.24
N LEU A 45 -66.81 41.76 -5.74
CA LEU A 45 -66.50 41.92 -4.33
C LEU A 45 -67.74 42.15 -3.46
N GLN A 46 -68.77 42.86 -3.95
CA GLN A 46 -70.01 43.03 -3.21
C GLN A 46 -70.83 41.75 -3.03
N ASN A 47 -70.57 40.70 -3.82
CA ASN A 47 -71.23 39.41 -3.63
C ASN A 47 -70.68 38.65 -2.40
N LEU A 48 -69.54 39.07 -1.85
CA LEU A 48 -69.05 38.59 -0.56
C LEU A 48 -69.81 39.31 0.56
N THR A 49 -70.97 38.77 0.93
CA THR A 49 -71.86 39.38 1.94
C THR A 49 -71.40 39.12 3.38
N ASN A 50 -70.55 38.12 3.60
CA ASN A 50 -69.96 37.80 4.89
C ASN A 50 -68.68 38.62 5.09
N GLU A 51 -68.63 39.42 6.17
CA GLU A 51 -67.49 40.29 6.46
C GLU A 51 -66.18 39.51 6.64
N ALA A 52 -66.23 38.32 7.26
CA ALA A 52 -65.05 37.48 7.45
C ALA A 52 -64.49 36.96 6.13
N GLU A 53 -65.36 36.76 5.13
CA GLU A 53 -64.98 36.33 3.78
C GLU A 53 -64.49 37.48 2.90
N ARG A 54 -65.02 38.67 3.15
CA ARG A 54 -64.71 39.89 2.39
C ARG A 54 -63.45 40.59 2.92
N SER A 55 -63.19 40.53 4.21
CA SER A 55 -62.08 41.22 4.88
C SER A 55 -60.69 40.90 4.28
N PRO A 56 -60.34 39.64 3.95
CA PRO A 56 -59.07 39.32 3.27
C PRO A 56 -58.92 40.08 1.95
N CYS A 57 -60.00 40.17 1.18
CA CYS A 57 -60.04 40.89 -0.11
C CYS A 57 -59.98 42.42 0.01
N LEU A 58 -60.15 42.96 1.21
CA LEU A 58 -60.02 44.40 1.46
C LEU A 58 -58.64 44.77 2.02
N ASN A 59 -57.82 43.78 2.34
CA ASN A 59 -56.48 43.97 2.88
C ASN A 59 -55.45 43.71 1.78
N GLU A 60 -54.84 44.77 1.25
CA GLU A 60 -53.82 44.65 0.21
C GLU A 60 -52.57 43.83 0.65
N ALA A 61 -52.35 43.67 1.96
CA ALA A 61 -51.28 42.83 2.49
C ALA A 61 -51.66 41.34 2.59
N ASP A 62 -52.94 40.98 2.42
CA ASP A 62 -53.42 39.60 2.46
C ASP A 62 -53.53 39.03 1.04
N SER A 63 -52.47 38.38 0.59
CA SER A 63 -52.42 37.77 -0.73
C SER A 63 -53.22 36.46 -0.87
N SER A 64 -54.01 36.07 0.13
CA SER A 64 -55.02 34.99 -0.05
C SER A 64 -56.22 35.44 -0.90
N CYS A 65 -56.41 36.76 -1.08
CA CYS A 65 -57.40 37.32 -1.99
C CYS A 65 -56.87 38.55 -2.73
N LEU A 66 -56.91 38.51 -4.07
CA LEU A 66 -56.56 39.65 -4.91
C LEU A 66 -57.83 40.37 -5.35
N THR A 67 -57.81 41.70 -5.27
CA THR A 67 -58.86 42.54 -5.83
C THR A 67 -58.34 43.49 -6.89
N CYS A 68 -59.16 43.78 -7.89
CA CYS A 68 -58.82 44.67 -8.99
C CYS A 68 -60.03 45.43 -9.51
N SER A 69 -59.77 46.48 -10.29
CA SER A 69 -60.79 47.30 -10.95
C SER A 69 -60.67 47.20 -12.47
N GLY A 70 -61.80 47.31 -13.17
CA GLY A 70 -61.85 47.24 -14.64
C GLY A 70 -62.38 45.91 -15.16
N LEU A 71 -62.67 45.86 -16.46
CA LEU A 71 -63.36 44.73 -17.07
C LEU A 71 -62.50 43.46 -17.06
N VAL A 72 -63.02 42.40 -16.44
CA VAL A 72 -62.42 41.06 -16.45
C VAL A 72 -60.96 41.09 -15.96
N CYS A 73 -60.69 41.88 -14.91
CA CYS A 73 -59.34 42.13 -14.41
C CYS A 73 -58.81 41.01 -13.50
N ASN A 74 -59.68 40.20 -12.89
CA ASN A 74 -59.34 39.15 -11.91
C ASN A 74 -58.82 37.88 -12.59
N ARG A 75 -57.81 38.02 -13.46
CA ARG A 75 -57.29 36.95 -14.31
C ARG A 75 -56.22 36.10 -13.64
N ALA A 76 -55.55 36.60 -12.62
CA ALA A 76 -54.45 35.92 -11.94
C ALA A 76 -54.70 34.42 -11.76
N VAL A 77 -53.74 33.61 -12.21
CA VAL A 77 -53.76 32.15 -12.10
C VAL A 77 -53.00 31.77 -10.84
N TRP A 78 -53.68 31.06 -9.95
CA TRP A 78 -53.11 30.66 -8.68
C TRP A 78 -52.04 29.58 -8.89
N PRO A 79 -50.81 29.76 -8.36
CA PRO A 79 -49.76 28.77 -8.50
C PRO A 79 -50.08 27.52 -7.68
N THR A 80 -49.56 26.39 -8.16
CA THR A 80 -49.65 25.08 -7.48
C THR A 80 -48.26 24.57 -7.17
N CYS A 81 -48.10 23.86 -6.05
CA CYS A 81 -46.86 23.19 -5.67
C CYS A 81 -47.19 21.86 -5.03
N HIS A 82 -46.26 20.91 -5.07
CA HIS A 82 -46.37 19.73 -4.21
C HIS A 82 -46.19 20.17 -2.76
N VAL A 83 -47.11 19.74 -1.89
CA VAL A 83 -47.11 20.06 -0.46
C VAL A 83 -47.18 18.75 0.30
N CYS A 84 -46.12 18.45 1.06
CA CYS A 84 -46.06 17.26 1.88
C CYS A 84 -45.02 17.42 2.98
N GLN A 85 -45.19 16.65 4.05
CA GLN A 85 -44.17 16.44 5.07
C GLN A 85 -44.01 14.94 5.30
N GLU A 86 -42.78 14.46 5.13
CA GLU A 86 -42.45 13.06 5.30
C GLU A 86 -42.63 12.62 6.75
N SER A 87 -43.40 11.57 6.96
CA SER A 87 -43.66 10.97 8.27
C SER A 87 -43.43 9.47 8.24
N THR A 88 -43.52 8.80 9.39
CA THR A 88 -43.47 7.34 9.44
C THR A 88 -44.66 6.68 8.76
N ASP A 89 -45.78 7.40 8.66
CA ASP A 89 -47.04 6.91 8.09
C ASP A 89 -47.20 7.30 6.61
N ASP A 90 -46.41 8.28 6.14
CA ASP A 90 -46.36 8.71 4.75
C ASP A 90 -44.91 9.05 4.33
N ALA A 91 -44.24 8.07 3.73
CA ALA A 91 -42.87 8.19 3.22
C ALA A 91 -42.82 8.72 1.76
N THR A 92 -43.98 8.89 1.12
CA THR A 92 -44.08 9.16 -0.33
C THR A 92 -43.56 10.54 -0.72
N CYS A 93 -43.49 11.48 0.24
CA CYS A 93 -42.94 12.82 0.05
C CYS A 93 -41.47 12.83 -0.43
N ARG A 94 -40.72 11.76 -0.09
CA ARG A 94 -39.31 11.57 -0.48
C ARG A 94 -39.14 11.18 -1.94
N ASP A 95 -40.10 10.46 -2.50
CA ASP A 95 -40.06 10.03 -3.89
C ASP A 95 -40.34 11.19 -4.84
N GLY A 96 -40.17 10.97 -6.14
CA GLY A 96 -40.64 11.93 -7.14
C GLY A 96 -42.14 12.10 -7.05
N GLN A 97 -42.64 13.34 -7.16
CA GLN A 97 -44.06 13.66 -6.99
C GLN A 97 -44.76 13.68 -8.35
N PRO A 98 -45.58 12.66 -8.69
CA PRO A 98 -46.35 12.68 -9.92
C PRO A 98 -47.61 13.54 -9.77
N GLY A 99 -48.03 14.18 -10.87
CA GLY A 99 -49.33 14.87 -10.95
C GLY A 99 -49.26 16.37 -10.67
N VAL A 100 -50.40 16.95 -10.30
CA VAL A 100 -50.58 18.38 -10.01
C VAL A 100 -50.61 18.56 -8.50
N GLY A 101 -49.93 19.57 -8.00
CA GLY A 101 -49.85 19.92 -6.59
C GLY A 101 -51.10 20.63 -6.06
N ALA A 102 -51.00 21.13 -4.83
CA ALA A 102 -52.03 21.92 -4.18
C ALA A 102 -51.86 23.41 -4.51
N PHE A 103 -52.96 24.17 -4.53
CA PHE A 103 -52.88 25.63 -4.64
C PHE A 103 -52.18 26.23 -3.43
N CYS A 104 -51.20 27.10 -3.69
CA CYS A 104 -50.52 27.85 -2.64
C CYS A 104 -51.53 28.68 -1.85
N GLY A 105 -51.42 28.73 -0.52
CA GLY A 105 -52.34 29.50 0.33
C GLY A 105 -52.35 30.99 -0.01
N ARG A 106 -51.20 31.53 -0.39
CA ARG A 106 -50.99 32.93 -0.75
C ARG A 106 -50.54 33.08 -2.20
N PHE A 107 -51.07 34.10 -2.86
CA PHE A 107 -50.63 34.48 -4.19
C PHE A 107 -49.30 35.23 -4.14
N SER A 108 -48.44 34.97 -5.13
CA SER A 108 -47.21 35.71 -5.40
C SER A 108 -46.99 35.74 -6.91
N GLU A 109 -46.63 36.91 -7.45
CA GLU A 109 -46.20 37.05 -8.84
C GLU A 109 -44.84 36.37 -9.09
N GLU A 110 -43.99 36.35 -8.06
CA GLU A 110 -42.75 35.55 -8.01
C GLU A 110 -43.07 34.12 -7.57
N SER A 111 -44.01 33.48 -8.27
CA SER A 111 -44.52 32.15 -7.96
C SER A 111 -43.38 31.14 -7.87
N GLY A 112 -43.26 30.45 -6.73
CA GLY A 112 -42.22 29.44 -6.54
C GLY A 112 -42.56 28.42 -5.48
N CYS A 113 -41.99 27.24 -5.66
CA CYS A 113 -42.08 26.12 -4.73
C CYS A 113 -40.74 25.90 -4.05
N PHE A 114 -40.75 25.19 -2.93
CA PHE A 114 -39.54 24.69 -2.30
C PHE A 114 -39.65 23.18 -2.02
N GLU A 115 -38.49 22.55 -1.94
CA GLU A 115 -38.29 21.20 -1.43
C GLU A 115 -37.02 21.20 -0.58
N ARG A 116 -37.07 20.56 0.58
CA ARG A 116 -35.97 20.57 1.53
C ARG A 116 -35.91 19.33 2.39
N ILE A 117 -34.72 19.02 2.89
CA ILE A 117 -34.54 18.01 3.94
C ILE A 117 -34.29 18.72 5.26
N VAL A 118 -35.11 18.45 6.26
CA VAL A 118 -34.97 18.97 7.64
C VAL A 118 -34.98 17.79 8.60
N ASN A 119 -33.94 17.65 9.41
CA ASN A 119 -33.78 16.51 10.34
C ASN A 119 -33.97 15.14 9.66
N GLY A 120 -33.47 15.02 8.43
CA GLY A 120 -33.58 13.81 7.61
C GLY A 120 -34.95 13.56 7.00
N ARG A 121 -35.93 14.46 7.13
CA ARG A 121 -37.28 14.35 6.54
C ARG A 121 -37.49 15.35 5.42
N VAL A 122 -38.18 14.93 4.37
CA VAL A 122 -38.50 15.79 3.23
C VAL A 122 -39.72 16.65 3.54
N GLU A 123 -39.61 17.93 3.23
CA GLU A 123 -40.70 18.90 3.27
C GLU A 123 -40.80 19.60 1.92
N ARG A 124 -42.03 19.74 1.42
CA ARG A 124 -42.34 20.46 0.17
C ARG A 124 -43.44 21.48 0.42
N GLY A 125 -43.37 22.62 -0.24
CA GLY A 125 -44.39 23.66 -0.10
C GLY A 125 -44.25 24.82 -1.07
N CYS A 126 -45.12 25.80 -0.90
CA CYS A 126 -45.08 27.05 -1.63
C CYS A 126 -44.21 28.08 -0.91
N ARG A 127 -43.39 28.81 -1.67
CA ARG A 127 -42.56 29.90 -1.13
C ARG A 127 -43.42 31.05 -0.61
N SER A 128 -44.56 31.32 -1.24
CA SER A 128 -45.49 32.38 -0.83
C SER A 128 -46.18 32.10 0.51
N ASP A 129 -46.21 30.84 0.95
CA ASP A 129 -46.86 30.44 2.19
C ASP A 129 -45.93 30.56 3.41
N VAL A 130 -44.65 30.81 3.18
CA VAL A 130 -43.64 31.03 4.23
C VAL A 130 -43.20 32.49 4.25
N GLY A 131 -42.93 33.02 5.45
CA GLY A 131 -42.58 34.44 5.63
C GLY A 131 -41.11 34.78 5.39
N GLU A 132 -40.23 33.78 5.41
CA GLU A 132 -38.78 33.89 5.18
C GLU A 132 -38.36 32.91 4.09
N ASP A 133 -37.13 33.04 3.59
CA ASP A 133 -36.59 32.11 2.59
C ASP A 133 -36.54 30.68 3.16
N PRO A 134 -37.29 29.71 2.58
CA PRO A 134 -37.35 28.34 3.11
C PRO A 134 -36.02 27.60 3.07
N CYS A 135 -35.04 28.10 2.31
CA CYS A 135 -33.71 27.53 2.14
C CYS A 135 -32.61 28.25 2.91
N ASP A 136 -32.93 29.31 3.69
CA ASP A 136 -31.90 30.00 4.47
C ASP A 136 -31.18 29.03 5.43
N GLY A 137 -29.86 28.97 5.32
CA GLY A 137 -29.03 28.04 6.10
C GLY A 137 -29.22 26.54 5.84
N ASN A 138 -30.01 26.12 4.85
CA ASN A 138 -30.24 24.70 4.54
C ASN A 138 -29.64 24.32 3.17
N GLU A 139 -28.55 23.57 3.18
CA GLU A 139 -27.88 23.11 1.95
C GLU A 139 -28.62 21.99 1.22
N HIS A 140 -29.51 21.25 1.89
CA HIS A 140 -30.36 20.24 1.27
C HIS A 140 -31.71 20.83 0.85
N CYS A 141 -31.72 22.07 0.38
CA CYS A 141 -32.92 22.81 -0.02
C CYS A 141 -32.78 23.37 -1.42
N ARG A 142 -33.88 23.31 -2.18
CA ARG A 142 -34.01 23.98 -3.47
C ARG A 142 -35.32 24.77 -3.51
N VAL A 143 -35.24 25.96 -4.12
CA VAL A 143 -36.40 26.70 -4.60
C VAL A 143 -36.44 26.60 -6.13
N CYS A 144 -37.65 26.58 -6.68
CA CYS A 144 -37.87 26.56 -8.11
C CYS A 144 -39.04 27.47 -8.48
N GLU A 145 -39.05 27.94 -9.72
CA GLU A 145 -40.10 28.82 -10.25
C GLU A 145 -41.12 28.03 -11.08
N GLY A 146 -42.37 28.49 -11.03
CA GLY A 146 -43.48 27.89 -11.76
C GLY A 146 -44.27 26.85 -10.95
N SER A 147 -45.40 26.42 -11.51
CA SER A 147 -46.28 25.45 -10.85
C SER A 147 -45.70 24.05 -10.87
N ASP A 148 -45.86 23.33 -9.76
CA ASP A 148 -45.48 21.92 -9.57
C ASP A 148 -44.00 21.63 -9.87
N CYS A 149 -43.14 22.63 -9.74
CA CYS A 149 -41.71 22.50 -10.08
C CYS A 149 -40.94 21.65 -9.06
N ASN A 150 -41.40 21.57 -7.81
CA ASN A 150 -40.78 20.83 -6.71
C ASN A 150 -41.19 19.35 -6.71
N ARG A 151 -40.93 18.67 -7.82
CA ARG A 151 -41.39 17.29 -8.08
C ARG A 151 -40.30 16.23 -8.02
N ASP A 152 -39.04 16.64 -7.93
CA ASP A 152 -37.90 15.73 -8.00
C ASP A 152 -37.81 14.87 -6.74
N ALA A 153 -37.27 13.65 -6.87
CA ALA A 153 -37.02 12.81 -5.69
C ALA A 153 -35.95 13.44 -4.78
N ALA A 154 -35.99 13.15 -3.48
CA ALA A 154 -35.10 13.73 -2.47
C ALA A 154 -33.61 13.64 -2.81
N ARG A 155 -33.19 12.53 -3.42
CA ARG A 155 -31.81 12.31 -3.84
C ARG A 155 -31.28 13.39 -4.81
N GLU A 156 -32.16 14.02 -5.58
CA GLU A 156 -31.79 15.01 -6.60
C GLU A 156 -31.40 16.37 -5.98
N PHE A 157 -31.85 16.65 -4.75
CA PHE A 157 -31.52 17.86 -4.00
C PHE A 157 -30.79 17.62 -2.69
N GLN A 158 -30.58 16.35 -2.34
CA GLN A 158 -29.73 15.98 -1.23
C GLN A 158 -28.27 16.24 -1.59
N VAL A 159 -27.70 17.30 -1.00
CA VAL A 159 -26.26 17.51 -1.04
C VAL A 159 -25.56 16.38 -0.29
N THR A 160 -24.55 15.76 -0.91
CA THR A 160 -23.66 14.80 -0.26
C THR A 160 -22.28 15.42 -0.17
N LYS A 161 -21.57 15.22 0.95
CA LYS A 161 -20.18 15.65 1.12
C LYS A 161 -19.26 14.45 1.25
N CYS A 162 -18.19 14.41 0.48
CA CYS A 162 -17.18 13.35 0.56
C CYS A 162 -15.78 13.95 0.63
N VAL A 163 -14.81 13.21 1.19
CA VAL A 163 -13.41 13.53 0.95
C VAL A 163 -13.11 13.24 -0.52
N GLN A 164 -12.60 14.24 -1.23
CA GLN A 164 -12.31 14.17 -2.66
C GLN A 164 -10.84 14.54 -2.90
N CYS A 165 -10.02 13.56 -3.25
CA CYS A 165 -8.59 13.73 -3.43
C CYS A 165 -7.94 12.49 -4.04
N LYS A 166 -6.70 12.67 -4.53
CA LYS A 166 -5.86 11.60 -5.03
C LYS A 166 -4.45 11.79 -4.48
N ALA A 167 -3.82 10.70 -4.03
CA ALA A 167 -2.48 10.72 -3.45
C ALA A 167 -1.41 10.38 -4.50
N ASP A 168 -1.44 11.06 -5.65
CA ASP A 168 -0.56 10.85 -6.81
C ASP A 168 0.61 11.83 -6.89
N GLY A 169 1.04 12.32 -5.73
CA GLY A 169 2.04 13.40 -5.61
C GLY A 169 1.42 14.78 -5.43
N THR A 170 0.10 14.93 -5.60
CA THR A 170 -0.63 16.18 -5.29
C THR A 170 -1.00 16.32 -3.81
N ASP A 171 -0.83 15.26 -3.01
CA ASP A 171 -1.09 15.21 -1.56
C ASP A 171 0.16 15.54 -0.74
N GLU A 172 0.71 16.75 -0.94
CA GLU A 172 1.98 17.16 -0.30
C GLU A 172 1.91 17.15 1.23
N ASP A 173 0.74 17.48 1.81
CA ASP A 173 0.50 17.52 3.25
C ASP A 173 0.06 16.16 3.84
N GLY A 174 -0.13 15.13 3.00
CA GLY A 174 -0.59 13.81 3.42
C GLY A 174 -2.05 13.76 3.92
N SER A 175 -2.83 14.83 3.70
CA SER A 175 -4.20 14.94 4.20
C SER A 175 -5.17 13.97 3.53
N CYS A 176 -4.91 13.61 2.27
CA CYS A 176 -5.65 12.58 1.55
C CYS A 176 -5.35 11.18 2.08
N LEU A 177 -4.06 10.87 2.27
CA LEU A 177 -3.59 9.59 2.80
C LEU A 177 -4.12 9.33 4.21
N SER A 178 -3.99 10.31 5.10
CA SER A 178 -4.51 10.26 6.47
C SER A 178 -6.05 10.31 6.53
N GLY A 179 -6.71 10.78 5.47
CA GLY A 179 -8.16 11.00 5.43
C GLY A 179 -8.60 12.15 6.35
N SER A 180 -7.69 13.08 6.66
CA SER A 180 -7.95 14.26 7.49
C SER A 180 -8.53 15.43 6.70
N LYS A 181 -8.32 15.45 5.37
CA LYS A 181 -8.86 16.45 4.45
C LYS A 181 -10.37 16.65 4.63
N ALA A 182 -10.81 17.91 4.62
CA ALA A 182 -12.22 18.24 4.79
C ALA A 182 -13.08 17.71 3.63
N PRO A 183 -14.25 17.13 3.90
CA PRO A 183 -15.21 16.77 2.86
C PRO A 183 -15.72 17.99 2.09
N THR A 184 -15.95 17.81 0.79
CA THR A 184 -16.52 18.82 -0.11
C THR A 184 -17.77 18.29 -0.79
N ASN A 185 -18.65 19.20 -1.25
CA ASN A 185 -19.89 18.83 -1.94
C ASN A 185 -19.59 17.99 -3.19
N CYS A 186 -20.39 16.96 -3.41
CA CYS A 186 -20.38 16.18 -4.63
C CYS A 186 -20.92 17.00 -5.81
N GLY A 187 -20.40 16.75 -7.01
CA GLY A 187 -20.87 17.42 -8.24
C GLY A 187 -22.27 17.02 -8.70
N GLY A 188 -22.89 16.04 -8.04
CA GLY A 188 -24.24 15.58 -8.32
C GLY A 188 -24.77 14.60 -7.26
N PRO A 189 -26.01 14.09 -7.44
CA PRO A 189 -26.65 13.13 -6.55
C PRO A 189 -25.79 11.89 -6.33
N SER A 190 -25.36 11.68 -5.08
CA SER A 190 -24.47 10.58 -4.72
C SER A 190 -25.12 9.60 -3.73
N ASP A 191 -26.42 9.76 -3.43
CA ASP A 191 -27.17 8.96 -2.46
C ASP A 191 -26.49 8.86 -1.08
N GLU A 192 -25.83 9.94 -0.64
CA GLU A 192 -24.96 10.00 0.56
C GLU A 192 -23.81 9.00 0.54
N LYS A 193 -23.37 8.54 -0.64
CA LYS A 193 -22.30 7.55 -0.76
C LYS A 193 -20.99 8.17 -1.22
N CYS A 194 -19.93 7.81 -0.53
CA CYS A 194 -18.55 8.14 -0.87
C CYS A 194 -17.75 6.88 -1.14
N TYR A 195 -16.67 6.99 -1.89
CA TYR A 195 -15.74 5.88 -2.12
C TYR A 195 -14.31 6.19 -1.65
N SER A 196 -13.55 5.14 -1.39
CA SER A 196 -12.09 5.14 -1.34
C SER A 196 -11.58 3.94 -2.13
N ARG A 197 -10.57 4.12 -2.97
CA ARG A 197 -10.00 3.05 -3.79
C ARG A 197 -8.51 3.17 -3.99
N ILE A 198 -7.87 2.03 -4.22
CA ILE A 198 -6.48 1.92 -4.63
C ILE A 198 -6.42 1.67 -6.13
N LEU A 199 -5.87 2.64 -6.85
CA LEU A 199 -5.61 2.59 -8.29
C LEU A 199 -4.36 1.73 -8.61
N PRO A 200 -4.17 1.32 -9.88
CA PRO A 200 -2.91 0.76 -10.33
C PRO A 200 -1.73 1.66 -9.93
N GLY A 201 -0.64 1.06 -9.47
CA GLY A 201 0.47 1.81 -8.87
C GLY A 201 0.36 2.03 -7.36
N GLY A 202 -0.70 1.55 -6.70
CA GLY A 202 -0.87 1.67 -5.24
C GLY A 202 -1.34 3.04 -4.77
N ILE A 203 -1.85 3.86 -5.69
CA ILE A 203 -2.28 5.24 -5.43
C ILE A 203 -3.68 5.26 -4.83
N LEU A 204 -3.87 6.02 -3.75
CA LEU A 204 -5.18 6.22 -3.14
C LEU A 204 -5.97 7.31 -3.87
N GLU A 205 -7.24 7.02 -4.13
CA GLU A 205 -8.22 7.98 -4.62
C GLU A 205 -9.48 7.92 -3.76
N ARG A 206 -10.05 9.09 -3.46
CA ARG A 206 -11.29 9.26 -2.72
C ARG A 206 -12.23 10.15 -3.50
N GLY A 207 -13.53 9.86 -3.44
CA GLY A 207 -14.52 10.69 -4.12
C GLY A 207 -15.96 10.35 -3.75
N CYS A 208 -16.88 10.94 -4.51
CA CYS A 208 -18.31 10.66 -4.43
C CYS A 208 -18.66 9.46 -5.30
N GLN A 209 -19.60 8.61 -4.88
CA GLN A 209 -20.08 7.50 -5.71
C GLN A 209 -20.57 7.98 -7.09
N ALA A 210 -21.22 9.16 -7.14
CA ALA A 210 -21.69 9.77 -8.39
C ALA A 210 -20.60 9.98 -9.45
N SER A 211 -19.32 10.00 -9.05
CA SER A 211 -18.18 10.15 -9.96
C SER A 211 -17.70 8.83 -10.57
N LEU A 212 -18.27 7.70 -10.15
CA LEU A 212 -17.96 6.37 -10.67
C LEU A 212 -18.97 5.96 -11.75
N THR A 213 -18.50 5.22 -12.76
CA THR A 213 -19.36 4.51 -13.70
C THR A 213 -20.13 3.38 -13.00
N GLN A 214 -21.22 2.92 -13.61
CA GLN A 214 -22.01 1.81 -13.05
C GLN A 214 -21.15 0.55 -12.84
N ASP A 215 -20.27 0.24 -13.78
CA ASP A 215 -19.35 -0.91 -13.67
C ASP A 215 -18.35 -0.72 -12.53
N GLU A 216 -17.81 0.49 -12.32
CA GLU A 216 -16.92 0.77 -11.19
C GLU A 216 -17.64 0.63 -9.86
N VAL A 217 -18.90 1.07 -9.76
CA VAL A 217 -19.71 0.88 -8.55
C VAL A 217 -19.90 -0.60 -8.24
N GLN A 218 -20.26 -1.42 -9.24
CA GLN A 218 -20.45 -2.86 -9.04
C GLN A 218 -19.16 -3.58 -8.65
N ASN A 219 -18.02 -3.13 -9.17
CA ASN A 219 -16.72 -3.73 -8.91
C ASN A 219 -15.98 -3.11 -7.70
N CYS A 220 -16.54 -2.07 -7.06
CA CYS A 220 -15.94 -1.46 -5.88
C CYS A 220 -16.29 -2.22 -4.61
N ASN A 221 -15.64 -3.37 -4.43
CA ASN A 221 -15.76 -4.19 -3.23
C ASN A 221 -14.39 -4.70 -2.76
N GLY A 222 -14.29 -5.03 -1.47
CA GLY A 222 -13.10 -5.61 -0.86
C GLY A 222 -12.13 -4.61 -0.22
N THR A 223 -10.87 -5.01 -0.08
CA THR A 223 -9.86 -4.24 0.66
C THR A 223 -9.28 -3.07 -0.12
N LYS A 224 -9.35 -3.11 -1.46
CA LYS A 224 -8.80 -2.09 -2.36
C LYS A 224 -9.84 -1.10 -2.88
N CYS A 225 -11.13 -1.33 -2.66
CA CYS A 225 -12.18 -0.38 -3.01
C CYS A 225 -13.36 -0.55 -2.05
N ASN A 226 -13.81 0.55 -1.46
CA ASN A 226 -14.96 0.55 -0.57
C ASN A 226 -15.86 1.76 -0.85
N ILE A 227 -17.17 1.51 -0.87
CA ILE A 227 -18.21 2.54 -0.86
C ILE A 227 -18.85 2.55 0.53
N CYS A 228 -18.95 3.73 1.13
CA CYS A 228 -19.56 3.93 2.45
C CYS A 228 -20.73 4.91 2.36
N GLN A 229 -21.58 4.91 3.39
CA GLN A 229 -22.76 5.77 3.52
C GLN A 229 -22.52 6.87 4.55
N GLY A 230 -22.97 8.08 4.25
CA GLY A 230 -22.93 9.27 5.12
C GLY A 230 -21.87 10.29 4.70
N ASP A 231 -22.10 11.54 5.12
CA ASP A 231 -21.19 12.64 4.85
C ASP A 231 -19.79 12.39 5.43
N GLY A 232 -18.78 12.49 4.55
CA GLY A 232 -17.39 12.29 4.91
C GLY A 232 -17.11 10.89 5.48
N CYS A 233 -17.94 9.89 5.17
CA CYS A 233 -17.73 8.52 5.67
C CYS A 233 -16.40 7.92 5.20
N ASN A 234 -15.86 8.43 4.09
CA ASN A 234 -14.60 7.99 3.49
C ASN A 234 -13.37 8.69 4.09
N ARG A 235 -13.40 9.00 5.39
CA ARG A 235 -12.27 9.54 6.17
C ARG A 235 -11.41 8.43 6.77
N GLY A 236 -10.31 8.82 7.42
CA GLY A 236 -9.36 7.89 8.05
C GLY A 236 -8.49 7.13 7.04
N ILE A 237 -7.55 6.33 7.52
CA ILE A 237 -6.58 5.61 6.70
C ILE A 237 -7.29 4.52 5.87
N PHE A 238 -7.01 4.49 4.56
CA PHE A 238 -7.51 3.47 3.63
C PHE A 238 -6.38 2.93 2.74
N PRO A 239 -6.30 1.60 2.51
CA PRO A 239 -7.00 0.53 3.23
C PRO A 239 -6.68 0.52 4.74
N VAL A 240 -7.47 -0.18 5.55
CA VAL A 240 -7.32 -0.19 7.02
C VAL A 240 -5.99 -0.79 7.50
N ASP A 241 -5.42 -1.68 6.68
CA ASP A 241 -4.15 -2.37 6.88
C ASP A 241 -2.98 -1.65 6.20
N ARG A 242 -3.20 -0.44 5.66
CA ARG A 242 -2.14 0.34 5.03
C ARG A 242 -1.01 0.60 6.01
N LEU A 243 0.20 0.22 5.59
CA LEU A 243 1.39 0.32 6.41
C LEU A 243 1.71 1.78 6.76
N THR A 244 2.14 1.96 8.01
CA THR A 244 2.80 3.17 8.48
C THR A 244 4.24 2.82 8.84
N CYS A 245 5.17 3.72 8.55
CA CYS A 245 6.56 3.56 8.91
C CYS A 245 7.07 4.86 9.55
N ASN A 246 8.17 4.77 10.29
CA ASN A 246 8.93 5.97 10.60
C ASN A 246 9.57 6.48 9.31
N GLN A 247 9.40 7.77 9.01
CA GLN A 247 9.93 8.38 7.79
C GLN A 247 10.69 9.67 8.11
N CYS A 248 11.98 9.72 7.76
CA CYS A 248 12.84 10.88 7.99
C CYS A 248 14.17 10.73 7.22
N LYS A 249 14.93 11.82 7.10
CA LYS A 249 16.32 11.83 6.64
C LYS A 249 17.20 12.63 7.61
N SER A 250 18.44 12.22 7.83
CA SER A 250 19.33 12.89 8.79
C SER A 250 19.77 14.30 8.34
N ASN A 251 19.68 14.61 7.04
CA ASN A 251 19.99 15.95 6.51
C ASN A 251 18.91 17.00 6.76
N ASN A 252 17.68 16.59 7.07
CA ASN A 252 16.56 17.51 7.37
C ASN A 252 15.94 17.28 8.76
N SER A 253 16.36 16.24 9.48
CA SER A 253 15.87 15.87 10.80
C SER A 253 17.04 15.35 11.64
N THR A 254 17.55 16.17 12.55
CA THR A 254 18.76 15.87 13.36
C THR A 254 18.61 14.64 14.25
N ASP A 255 17.38 14.30 14.62
CA ASP A 255 16.99 13.15 15.44
C ASP A 255 16.72 11.87 14.62
N CYS A 256 16.75 11.91 13.28
CA CYS A 256 16.38 10.75 12.45
C CYS A 256 17.28 9.53 12.71
N GLY A 257 18.57 9.77 12.94
CA GLY A 257 19.56 8.73 13.25
C GLY A 257 19.52 8.24 14.70
N MET A 258 18.71 8.85 15.56
CA MET A 258 18.51 8.35 16.92
C MET A 258 17.61 7.11 16.89
N GLY A 259 17.75 6.24 17.88
CA GLY A 259 16.81 5.14 18.10
C GLY A 259 15.45 5.73 18.46
N LEU A 260 14.38 5.29 17.78
CA LEU A 260 13.03 5.81 18.00
C LEU A 260 12.29 4.93 19.00
N THR A 261 11.74 5.57 20.04
CA THR A 261 10.92 4.92 21.08
C THR A 261 9.48 5.41 21.09
N ASP A 262 9.14 6.39 20.25
CA ASP A 262 7.83 6.99 20.12
C ASP A 262 7.37 7.04 18.66
N GLU A 263 6.12 7.48 18.44
CA GLU A 263 5.50 7.57 17.12
C GLU A 263 5.78 8.90 16.41
N SER A 264 6.76 9.71 16.86
CA SER A 264 6.95 11.10 16.41
C SER A 264 7.29 11.28 14.93
N LYS A 265 7.76 10.22 14.25
CA LYS A 265 8.09 10.21 12.82
C LYS A 265 7.17 9.29 12.01
N THR A 266 6.06 8.85 12.58
CA THR A 266 5.11 7.94 11.94
C THR A 266 4.39 8.63 10.78
N VAL A 267 4.54 8.08 9.58
CA VAL A 267 3.85 8.56 8.37
C VAL A 267 3.27 7.37 7.60
N VAL A 268 2.06 7.56 7.06
CA VAL A 268 1.38 6.57 6.19
C VAL A 268 2.15 6.41 4.89
N CYS A 269 2.41 5.17 4.46
CA CYS A 269 3.09 4.91 3.18
C CYS A 269 2.28 5.44 2.00
N LYS A 270 2.91 6.19 1.11
CA LYS A 270 2.27 6.85 -0.04
C LYS A 270 1.76 5.85 -1.07
N ILE A 271 2.48 4.74 -1.25
CA ILE A 271 2.12 3.66 -2.17
C ILE A 271 1.61 2.47 -1.35
N PHE A 272 0.37 2.05 -1.64
CA PHE A 272 -0.17 0.81 -1.10
C PHE A 272 0.41 -0.38 -1.86
N LYS A 273 1.07 -1.28 -1.13
CA LYS A 273 1.56 -2.57 -1.60
C LYS A 273 1.26 -3.61 -0.51
N GLU A 274 0.74 -4.76 -0.91
CA GLU A 274 0.58 -5.89 0.02
C GLU A 274 1.95 -6.37 0.48
N HIS A 275 2.08 -6.72 1.76
CA HIS A 275 3.36 -7.11 2.38
C HIS A 275 4.46 -6.05 2.19
N ASN A 276 4.09 -4.77 2.16
CA ASN A 276 5.06 -3.67 2.18
C ASN A 276 5.93 -3.73 3.44
N ARG A 277 7.12 -3.15 3.36
CA ARG A 277 8.11 -3.15 4.44
C ARG A 277 8.57 -1.73 4.73
N CYS A 278 8.96 -1.50 5.98
CA CYS A 278 9.69 -0.31 6.37
C CYS A 278 11.19 -0.57 6.21
N TYR A 279 11.97 0.47 5.95
CA TYR A 279 13.43 0.37 5.91
C TYR A 279 14.11 1.39 6.84
N SER A 280 15.36 1.10 7.20
CA SER A 280 16.34 2.03 7.77
C SER A 280 17.67 1.80 7.07
N ARG A 281 18.25 2.84 6.49
CA ARG A 281 19.48 2.69 5.69
C ARG A 281 20.33 3.94 5.63
N PHE A 282 21.58 3.79 5.22
CA PHE A 282 22.37 4.92 4.72
C PHE A 282 22.17 5.05 3.22
N GLY A 283 21.60 6.19 2.79
CA GLY A 283 21.37 6.47 1.37
C GLY A 283 22.70 6.67 0.60
N PRO A 284 22.62 6.87 -0.73
CA PRO A 284 23.80 7.07 -1.58
C PRO A 284 24.68 8.26 -1.18
N ASP A 285 24.07 9.29 -0.57
CA ASP A 285 24.76 10.49 -0.08
C ASP A 285 25.28 10.34 1.38
N ASP A 286 25.34 9.10 1.89
CA ASP A 286 25.75 8.74 3.26
C ASP A 286 24.88 9.37 4.38
N HIS A 287 23.67 9.80 4.02
CA HIS A 287 22.66 10.24 4.98
C HIS A 287 21.78 9.07 5.42
N PHE A 288 21.63 8.91 6.74
CA PHE A 288 20.69 7.96 7.31
C PHE A 288 19.24 8.36 6.98
N GLU A 289 18.47 7.41 6.47
CA GLU A 289 17.08 7.60 6.09
C GLU A 289 16.20 6.41 6.44
N ARG A 290 14.92 6.73 6.70
CA ARG A 290 13.86 5.77 7.00
C ARG A 290 12.69 6.01 6.07
N GLY A 291 11.97 4.96 5.72
CA GLY A 291 10.80 5.09 4.85
C GLY A 291 10.07 3.78 4.61
N CYS A 292 9.12 3.84 3.69
CA CYS A 292 8.43 2.68 3.15
C CYS A 292 9.09 2.22 1.85
N GLU A 293 9.32 0.92 1.70
CA GLU A 293 9.95 0.37 0.50
C GLU A 293 9.13 0.65 -0.76
N ALA A 294 7.81 0.45 -0.72
CA ALA A 294 6.94 0.69 -1.87
C ALA A 294 6.92 2.14 -2.35
N ASP A 295 7.26 3.11 -1.50
CA ASP A 295 7.29 4.53 -1.86
C ASP A 295 8.46 4.85 -2.82
N MET A 296 9.45 3.95 -2.93
CA MET A 296 10.50 3.99 -3.96
C MET A 296 10.07 3.35 -5.29
N GLY A 297 8.91 2.69 -5.31
CA GLY A 297 8.39 1.95 -6.44
C GLY A 297 7.92 0.55 -6.04
N LEU A 298 6.90 0.03 -6.73
CA LEU A 298 6.28 -1.26 -6.39
C LEU A 298 7.25 -2.46 -6.46
N GLN A 299 8.28 -2.39 -7.30
CA GLN A 299 9.30 -3.43 -7.47
C GLN A 299 10.65 -3.07 -6.85
N ALA A 300 10.74 -1.92 -6.17
CA ALA A 300 12.00 -1.51 -5.55
C ALA A 300 12.32 -2.42 -4.35
N ASN A 301 13.61 -2.72 -4.18
CA ASN A 301 14.19 -3.27 -2.97
C ASN A 301 14.96 -2.16 -2.27
N ALA A 302 14.55 -1.80 -1.05
CA ALA A 302 15.19 -0.70 -0.32
C ALA A 302 16.65 -0.98 0.05
N CYS A 303 17.08 -2.24 0.09
CA CYS A 303 18.44 -2.64 0.46
C CYS A 303 19.28 -3.17 -0.71
N ASP A 304 18.83 -3.00 -1.95
CA ASP A 304 19.59 -3.43 -3.13
C ASP A 304 20.87 -2.59 -3.29
N ASN A 305 22.04 -3.22 -3.15
CA ASN A 305 23.35 -2.56 -3.25
C ASN A 305 23.52 -1.33 -2.32
N VAL A 306 22.80 -1.28 -1.21
CA VAL A 306 22.89 -0.19 -0.24
C VAL A 306 23.69 -0.63 0.98
N ARG A 307 24.70 0.17 1.34
CA ARG A 307 25.48 -0.01 2.56
C ARG A 307 24.56 0.20 3.77
N ASP A 308 24.70 -0.67 4.77
CA ASP A 308 24.04 -0.48 6.08
C ASP A 308 22.55 -0.24 5.94
N CYS A 309 21.83 -1.28 5.51
CA CYS A 309 20.39 -1.26 5.27
C CYS A 309 19.70 -2.43 5.95
N MET A 310 18.56 -2.17 6.58
CA MET A 310 17.63 -3.17 7.06
C MET A 310 16.21 -2.88 6.63
N VAL A 311 15.44 -3.94 6.43
CA VAL A 311 13.99 -3.90 6.24
C VAL A 311 13.29 -4.69 7.33
N CYS A 312 12.08 -4.28 7.67
CA CYS A 312 11.25 -4.97 8.64
C CYS A 312 9.77 -4.91 8.21
N ALA A 313 8.99 -5.87 8.71
CA ALA A 313 7.55 -5.94 8.48
C ALA A 313 6.80 -5.46 9.73
N GLY A 314 5.68 -4.77 9.51
CA GLY A 314 4.84 -4.25 10.60
C GLY A 314 4.94 -2.73 10.78
N LYS A 315 3.94 -2.16 11.45
CA LYS A 315 3.81 -0.72 11.62
C LYS A 315 5.00 -0.17 12.39
N ASN A 316 5.65 0.85 11.84
CA ASN A 316 6.70 1.63 12.50
C ASN A 316 7.86 0.79 13.07
N CYS A 317 8.11 -0.41 12.51
CA CYS A 317 9.12 -1.35 13.02
C CYS A 317 10.56 -0.85 12.84
N ASN A 318 10.78 0.12 11.95
CA ASN A 318 12.09 0.59 11.53
C ASN A 318 12.66 1.61 12.54
N THR A 319 12.95 1.16 13.76
CA THR A 319 13.33 2.02 14.91
C THR A 319 14.82 2.06 15.21
N ILE A 320 15.64 1.21 14.56
CA ILE A 320 17.07 1.05 14.86
C ILE A 320 17.83 2.39 14.80
N ALA A 321 18.75 2.66 15.72
CA ALA A 321 19.60 3.85 15.63
C ALA A 321 20.64 3.71 14.48
N ALA A 322 21.04 4.82 13.86
CA ALA A 322 22.07 4.83 12.81
C ALA A 322 23.39 4.21 13.29
N ALA A 323 23.84 4.61 14.49
CA ALA A 323 25.05 4.07 15.10
C ALA A 323 24.95 2.55 15.40
N GLN A 324 23.75 2.06 15.70
CA GLN A 324 23.52 0.63 15.93
C GLN A 324 23.52 -0.15 14.60
N LEU A 325 22.92 0.42 13.54
CA LEU A 325 22.90 -0.18 12.22
C LEU A 325 24.31 -0.40 11.66
N GLU A 326 25.22 0.56 11.84
CA GLU A 326 26.63 0.41 11.42
C GLU A 326 27.39 -0.66 12.21
N GLN A 327 26.95 -0.98 13.43
CA GLN A 327 27.56 -1.99 14.29
C GLN A 327 27.00 -3.39 14.06
N LEU A 328 25.89 -3.54 13.34
CA LEU A 328 25.32 -4.86 13.09
C LEU A 328 26.32 -5.76 12.37
N PRO A 329 26.40 -7.06 12.74
CA PRO A 329 27.24 -8.03 12.06
C PRO A 329 26.92 -8.08 10.57
N LYS A 330 27.96 -8.10 9.73
CA LYS A 330 27.86 -8.34 8.28
C LYS A 330 28.62 -9.60 7.92
N CYS A 331 27.98 -10.48 7.19
CA CYS A 331 28.47 -11.79 6.81
C CYS A 331 28.55 -11.85 5.28
N GLN A 332 29.55 -12.52 4.69
CA GLN A 332 29.42 -12.96 3.30
C GLN A 332 28.30 -13.98 3.23
N ARG A 333 27.41 -13.83 2.24
CA ARG A 333 26.24 -14.69 2.04
C ARG A 333 26.24 -15.21 0.61
N CYS A 334 26.63 -16.47 0.43
CA CYS A 334 26.78 -17.05 -0.90
C CYS A 334 26.85 -18.58 -0.83
N SER A 335 26.67 -19.20 -1.99
CA SER A 335 26.90 -20.62 -2.20
C SER A 335 27.84 -20.80 -3.40
N SER A 336 28.85 -21.66 -3.26
CA SER A 336 29.73 -22.06 -4.36
C SER A 336 29.02 -22.78 -5.52
N ALA A 337 27.80 -23.26 -5.30
CA ALA A 337 26.96 -23.82 -6.37
C ALA A 337 26.41 -22.74 -7.32
N ASP A 338 26.20 -21.52 -6.80
CA ASP A 338 25.55 -20.42 -7.52
C ASP A 338 26.52 -19.29 -7.89
N ASP A 339 27.60 -19.09 -7.11
CA ASP A 339 28.56 -18.01 -7.27
C ASP A 339 30.00 -18.50 -7.03
N HIS A 340 30.84 -18.45 -8.07
CA HIS A 340 32.25 -18.82 -7.98
C HIS A 340 33.06 -17.92 -7.04
N ASN A 341 32.66 -16.65 -6.87
CA ASN A 341 33.30 -15.73 -5.92
C ASN A 341 33.08 -16.17 -4.46
N CYS A 342 32.13 -17.09 -4.24
CA CYS A 342 31.93 -17.69 -2.93
C CYS A 342 33.10 -18.58 -2.52
N ASP A 343 33.92 -19.08 -3.42
CA ASP A 343 35.13 -19.82 -3.03
C ASP A 343 36.21 -18.85 -2.52
N GLU A 344 36.38 -17.74 -3.23
CA GLU A 344 37.49 -16.80 -3.05
C GLU A 344 37.38 -15.90 -1.82
N GLY A 345 36.26 -15.89 -1.10
CA GLY A 345 36.13 -14.93 0.01
C GLY A 345 35.89 -13.51 -0.47
N SER A 346 35.39 -13.30 -1.70
CA SER A 346 35.36 -11.98 -2.33
C SER A 346 33.96 -11.35 -2.43
N VAL A 347 32.91 -12.04 -1.97
CA VAL A 347 31.53 -11.51 -1.96
C VAL A 347 31.39 -10.37 -0.94
N THR A 348 30.71 -9.30 -1.30
CA THR A 348 30.46 -8.17 -0.39
C THR A 348 29.63 -8.62 0.83
N PRO A 349 30.10 -8.40 2.08
CA PRO A 349 29.33 -8.76 3.26
C PRO A 349 28.02 -7.96 3.38
N THR A 350 26.96 -8.64 3.78
CA THR A 350 25.62 -8.06 4.01
C THR A 350 25.18 -8.28 5.45
N ILE A 351 24.28 -7.44 5.96
CA ILE A 351 23.83 -7.50 7.35
C ILE A 351 23.14 -8.85 7.65
N CYS A 352 23.44 -9.41 8.82
CA CYS A 352 23.01 -10.75 9.19
C CYS A 352 21.58 -10.80 9.78
N GLY A 353 21.08 -9.67 10.28
CA GLY A 353 19.72 -9.47 10.80
C GLY A 353 19.63 -8.17 11.60
N ASP A 354 18.69 -8.07 12.53
CA ASP A 354 18.59 -6.96 13.49
C ASP A 354 19.25 -7.25 14.85
N HIS A 355 19.93 -8.40 14.98
CA HIS A 355 20.60 -8.83 16.20
C HIS A 355 22.09 -8.47 16.21
N LEU A 356 22.52 -7.73 17.23
CA LEU A 356 23.92 -7.32 17.41
C LEU A 356 24.86 -8.50 17.74
N GLU A 357 24.33 -9.60 18.26
CA GLU A 357 25.10 -10.75 18.71
C GLU A 357 25.22 -11.86 17.65
N ASP A 358 24.71 -11.64 16.43
CA ASP A 358 24.84 -12.62 15.37
C ASP A 358 26.31 -12.79 14.93
N ALA A 359 26.60 -13.93 14.32
CA ALA A 359 27.93 -14.30 13.87
C ALA A 359 27.90 -14.76 12.41
N CYS A 360 29.05 -14.84 11.76
CA CYS A 360 29.16 -15.43 10.44
C CYS A 360 29.52 -16.92 10.58
N PHE A 361 29.14 -17.72 9.58
CA PHE A 361 29.71 -19.06 9.43
C PHE A 361 30.19 -19.33 8.00
N THR A 362 31.01 -20.35 7.88
CA THR A 362 31.31 -21.07 6.63
C THR A 362 31.23 -22.57 6.91
N ARG A 363 30.60 -23.33 6.02
CA ARG A 363 30.53 -24.79 6.14
C ARG A 363 30.52 -25.44 4.77
N ILE A 364 30.82 -26.74 4.74
CA ILE A 364 30.61 -27.58 3.56
C ILE A 364 29.37 -28.44 3.79
N GLU A 365 28.38 -28.31 2.92
CA GLU A 365 27.19 -29.15 2.92
C GLU A 365 27.05 -29.83 1.55
N ASN A 366 27.04 -31.16 1.52
CA ASN A 366 26.95 -31.96 0.29
C ASN A 366 27.98 -31.56 -0.79
N GLY A 367 29.20 -31.19 -0.38
CA GLY A 367 30.27 -30.78 -1.29
C GLY A 367 30.17 -29.34 -1.79
N VAL A 368 29.22 -28.55 -1.28
CA VAL A 368 29.02 -27.14 -1.59
C VAL A 368 29.45 -26.30 -0.39
N LEU A 369 30.34 -25.34 -0.62
CA LEU A 369 30.68 -24.30 0.34
C LEU A 369 29.53 -23.30 0.45
N GLU A 370 29.07 -23.09 1.68
CA GLU A 370 28.09 -22.07 2.05
C GLU A 370 28.73 -21.08 3.01
N ARG A 371 28.52 -19.79 2.74
CA ARG A 371 28.77 -18.70 3.69
C ARG A 371 27.44 -18.04 4.03
N ASN A 372 27.18 -17.86 5.31
CA ASN A 372 25.95 -17.20 5.74
C ASN A 372 26.07 -16.65 7.17
N CYS A 373 24.94 -16.15 7.65
CA CYS A 373 24.72 -15.67 9.00
C CYS A 373 24.33 -16.82 9.91
N LEU A 374 24.88 -16.90 11.12
CA LEU A 374 24.60 -17.99 12.06
C LEU A 374 23.12 -18.09 12.41
N SER A 375 22.42 -16.95 12.48
CA SER A 375 20.96 -16.88 12.66
C SER A 375 20.12 -17.59 11.58
N THR A 376 20.71 -17.92 10.42
CA THR A 376 20.00 -18.64 9.35
C THR A 376 19.96 -20.16 9.56
N LEU A 377 20.76 -20.69 10.48
CA LEU A 377 20.80 -22.11 10.80
C LEU A 377 19.71 -22.50 11.81
N GLY A 378 19.26 -23.76 11.75
CA GLY A 378 18.48 -24.38 12.81
C GLY A 378 19.31 -24.58 14.08
N GLU A 379 18.64 -24.84 15.21
CA GLU A 379 19.31 -24.98 16.51
C GLU A 379 20.37 -26.09 16.53
N ALA A 380 20.13 -27.21 15.84
CA ALA A 380 21.05 -28.34 15.79
C ALA A 380 22.32 -28.03 15.00
N GLU A 381 22.20 -27.39 13.83
CA GLU A 381 23.35 -26.97 13.02
C GLU A 381 24.11 -25.84 13.69
N LYS A 382 23.40 -24.90 14.33
CA LYS A 382 24.02 -23.84 15.11
C LYS A 382 24.86 -24.40 16.26
N ALA A 383 24.37 -25.43 16.96
CA ALA A 383 25.13 -26.09 18.03
C ALA A 383 26.46 -26.70 17.53
N LYS A 384 26.51 -27.18 16.29
CA LYS A 384 27.77 -27.65 15.67
C LYS A 384 28.74 -26.49 15.46
N CYS A 385 28.30 -25.40 14.86
CA CYS A 385 29.12 -24.21 14.66
C CYS A 385 29.58 -23.54 15.97
N ASP A 386 28.83 -23.75 17.06
CA ASP A 386 29.18 -23.25 18.40
C ASP A 386 30.12 -24.20 19.17
N ASP A 387 30.26 -25.46 18.73
CA ASP A 387 31.17 -26.44 19.33
C ASP A 387 32.56 -26.32 18.70
N PRO A 388 33.59 -25.86 19.45
CA PRO A 388 34.94 -25.74 18.91
C PRO A 388 35.57 -27.08 18.49
N ALA A 389 35.02 -28.22 18.93
CA ALA A 389 35.45 -29.55 18.49
C ALA A 389 34.78 -29.99 17.17
N ASP A 390 33.69 -29.35 16.74
CA ASP A 390 33.04 -29.66 15.46
C ASP A 390 33.57 -28.75 14.35
N THR A 391 34.61 -29.22 13.69
CA THR A 391 35.28 -28.52 12.59
C THR A 391 34.51 -28.58 11.26
N SER A 392 33.30 -29.14 11.22
CA SER A 392 32.46 -29.12 10.01
C SER A 392 31.83 -27.75 9.73
N CYS A 393 31.88 -26.83 10.70
CA CYS A 393 31.40 -25.47 10.58
C CYS A 393 32.36 -24.49 11.25
N HIS A 394 32.87 -23.52 10.49
CA HIS A 394 33.69 -22.46 11.03
C HIS A 394 32.84 -21.23 11.35
N LYS A 395 32.71 -20.90 12.64
CA LYS A 395 32.06 -19.68 13.14
C LYS A 395 33.08 -18.58 13.39
N CYS A 396 32.76 -17.36 13.00
CA CYS A 396 33.56 -16.18 13.33
C CYS A 396 32.70 -14.97 13.65
N SER A 397 33.28 -13.99 14.34
CA SER A 397 32.63 -12.72 14.68
C SER A 397 33.36 -11.54 14.06
N GLY A 398 32.60 -10.54 13.62
CA GLY A 398 33.13 -9.32 13.01
C GLY A 398 32.67 -9.11 11.57
N GLN A 399 32.99 -7.93 11.03
CA GLN A 399 32.54 -7.49 9.71
C GLN A 399 33.22 -8.29 8.60
N GLY A 400 32.45 -9.11 7.88
CA GLY A 400 32.95 -9.94 6.78
C GLY A 400 34.02 -10.94 7.20
N CYS A 401 33.96 -11.43 8.44
CA CYS A 401 35.02 -12.28 8.98
C CYS A 401 35.12 -13.64 8.27
N ASN A 402 34.01 -14.14 7.70
CA ASN A 402 33.91 -15.48 7.12
C ASN A 402 34.51 -15.58 5.71
N LYS A 403 35.60 -14.85 5.46
CA LYS A 403 36.30 -14.81 4.17
C LYS A 403 37.41 -15.85 4.05
N GLN A 404 37.60 -16.71 5.06
CA GLN A 404 38.64 -17.73 5.01
C GLN A 404 38.42 -18.68 3.82
N GLU A 405 39.53 -19.05 3.18
CA GLU A 405 39.53 -20.08 2.14
C GLU A 405 39.31 -21.45 2.80
N TRP A 406 38.67 -22.35 2.07
CA TRP A 406 38.45 -23.72 2.52
C TRP A 406 39.24 -24.66 1.61
N LEU A 407 40.17 -25.43 2.19
CA LEU A 407 41.09 -26.25 1.43
C LEU A 407 40.33 -27.25 0.54
N LYS A 408 40.74 -27.33 -0.73
CA LYS A 408 40.31 -28.37 -1.67
C LYS A 408 41.49 -29.28 -1.93
N CYS A 409 41.26 -30.59 -1.89
CA CYS A 409 42.25 -31.59 -2.27
C CYS A 409 41.67 -32.50 -3.33
N TYR A 410 42.53 -33.18 -4.09
CA TYR A 410 42.07 -34.36 -4.82
C TYR A 410 41.69 -35.44 -3.82
N GLN A 411 40.50 -36.01 -3.96
CA GLN A 411 39.97 -37.05 -3.08
C GLN A 411 39.51 -38.23 -3.93
N CYS A 412 40.23 -39.35 -3.86
CA CYS A 412 39.90 -40.55 -4.63
C CYS A 412 40.60 -41.80 -4.08
N ASN A 413 40.13 -42.97 -4.50
CA ASN A 413 40.70 -44.26 -4.15
C ASN A 413 40.85 -45.16 -5.38
N SER A 414 42.06 -45.62 -5.66
CA SER A 414 42.37 -46.47 -6.83
C SER A 414 41.78 -47.89 -6.80
N ALA A 415 41.28 -48.34 -5.64
CA ALA A 415 40.52 -49.57 -5.53
C ALA A 415 39.15 -49.44 -6.22
N THR A 416 38.48 -48.30 -6.03
CA THR A 416 37.14 -48.01 -6.56
C THR A 416 37.18 -47.27 -7.89
N ASP A 417 38.19 -46.44 -8.12
CA ASP A 417 38.37 -45.67 -9.35
C ASP A 417 39.82 -45.75 -9.86
N LYS A 418 40.01 -46.47 -10.96
CA LYS A 418 41.34 -46.66 -11.56
C LYS A 418 41.97 -45.36 -12.07
N SER A 419 41.19 -44.33 -12.36
CA SER A 419 41.72 -43.04 -12.81
C SER A 419 42.48 -42.30 -11.70
N CYS A 420 42.22 -42.63 -10.43
CA CYS A 420 42.90 -42.04 -9.27
C CYS A 420 44.43 -42.23 -9.30
N SER A 421 44.90 -43.35 -9.86
CA SER A 421 46.33 -43.66 -10.00
C SER A 421 47.05 -42.75 -11.01
N ALA A 422 46.32 -42.12 -11.93
CA ALA A 422 46.87 -41.17 -12.89
C ALA A 422 47.19 -39.82 -12.23
N GLU A 423 47.97 -39.00 -12.92
CA GLU A 423 48.23 -37.60 -12.52
C GLU A 423 46.94 -36.79 -12.60
N GLN A 424 46.60 -36.08 -11.53
CA GLN A 424 45.39 -35.25 -11.46
C GLN A 424 45.74 -33.82 -11.86
N ARG A 425 44.97 -33.23 -12.78
CA ARG A 425 45.21 -31.88 -13.33
C ARG A 425 43.93 -31.07 -13.56
N ASP A 426 42.77 -31.71 -13.46
CA ASP A 426 41.47 -31.10 -13.63
C ASP A 426 40.69 -31.19 -12.32
N ASN A 427 39.54 -30.52 -12.22
CA ASN A 427 38.78 -30.48 -10.98
C ASN A 427 37.92 -31.74 -10.74
N HIS A 428 38.08 -32.83 -11.49
CA HIS A 428 37.16 -33.98 -11.42
C HIS A 428 37.13 -34.64 -10.03
N HIS A 429 38.30 -34.79 -9.40
CA HIS A 429 38.43 -35.31 -8.04
C HIS A 429 38.70 -34.24 -6.99
N SER A 430 38.74 -32.96 -7.38
CA SER A 430 38.99 -31.87 -6.44
C SER A 430 37.72 -31.59 -5.65
N ALA A 431 37.79 -31.75 -4.33
CA ALA A 431 36.68 -31.55 -3.41
C ALA A 431 37.16 -30.85 -2.13
N TYR A 432 36.26 -30.10 -1.50
CA TYR A 432 36.56 -29.50 -0.19
C TYR A 432 36.84 -30.58 0.86
N CYS A 433 37.82 -30.32 1.70
CA CYS A 433 38.02 -31.09 2.93
C CYS A 433 36.77 -30.99 3.80
N ARG A 434 36.39 -32.05 4.52
CA ARG A 434 35.14 -32.03 5.30
C ARG A 434 35.26 -31.13 6.52
N HIS A 435 36.46 -31.06 7.07
CA HIS A 435 36.77 -30.35 8.31
C HIS A 435 37.65 -29.13 8.00
N GLN A 436 37.34 -27.99 8.62
CA GLN A 436 38.19 -26.80 8.55
C GLN A 436 39.28 -26.89 9.61
N HIS A 437 40.53 -26.76 9.18
CA HIS A 437 41.70 -26.71 10.04
C HIS A 437 42.74 -25.76 9.43
N ASP A 438 43.37 -24.92 10.24
CA ASP A 438 44.32 -23.90 9.75
C ASP A 438 45.63 -24.50 9.23
N GLU A 439 45.95 -25.72 9.66
CA GLU A 439 47.10 -26.52 9.20
C GLU A 439 46.62 -27.81 8.51
N ASP A 440 45.54 -27.74 7.72
CA ASP A 440 45.12 -28.91 6.92
C ASP A 440 46.07 -29.11 5.73
N HIS A 441 46.25 -30.38 5.35
CA HIS A 441 47.15 -30.78 4.27
C HIS A 441 46.44 -31.72 3.31
N CYS A 442 46.71 -31.57 2.02
CA CYS A 442 46.35 -32.56 1.03
C CYS A 442 47.40 -33.68 1.02
N TYR A 443 46.98 -34.95 1.02
CA TYR A 443 47.90 -36.08 0.93
C TYR A 443 47.65 -36.96 -0.29
N THR A 444 48.71 -37.63 -0.76
CA THR A 444 48.64 -38.80 -1.63
C THR A 444 49.45 -39.92 -1.00
N ARG A 445 48.83 -41.08 -0.73
CA ARG A 445 49.52 -42.22 -0.11
C ARG A 445 49.22 -43.54 -0.80
N ILE A 446 50.15 -44.49 -0.69
CA ILE A 446 50.02 -45.85 -1.23
C ILE A 446 50.06 -46.84 -0.07
N VAL A 447 48.93 -47.47 0.23
CA VAL A 447 48.83 -48.56 1.21
C VAL A 447 48.36 -49.82 0.48
N ASP A 448 49.02 -50.95 0.67
CA ASP A 448 48.68 -52.22 0.00
C ASP A 448 48.51 -52.11 -1.54
N ASN A 449 49.39 -51.31 -2.18
CA ASN A 449 49.36 -51.04 -3.63
C ASN A 449 48.10 -50.28 -4.11
N ILE A 450 47.31 -49.73 -3.19
CA ILE A 450 46.17 -48.85 -3.44
C ILE A 450 46.61 -47.41 -3.17
N LEU A 451 46.58 -46.56 -4.21
CA LEU A 451 46.71 -45.12 -4.07
C LEU A 451 45.41 -44.51 -3.53
N VAL A 452 45.53 -43.68 -2.50
CA VAL A 452 44.47 -42.90 -1.85
C VAL A 452 44.91 -41.44 -1.80
N ARG A 453 43.98 -40.54 -2.12
CA ARG A 453 44.14 -39.09 -1.95
C ARG A 453 43.06 -38.56 -1.04
N GLY A 454 43.39 -37.57 -0.22
CA GLY A 454 42.43 -36.98 0.71
C GLY A 454 42.99 -35.75 1.40
N CYS A 455 42.18 -35.24 2.33
CA CYS A 455 42.60 -34.22 3.29
C CYS A 455 43.01 -34.89 4.60
N GLN A 456 44.04 -34.37 5.24
CA GLN A 456 44.53 -34.90 6.50
C GLN A 456 43.48 -34.76 7.60
N SER A 457 42.79 -33.62 7.66
CA SER A 457 41.71 -33.35 8.60
C SER A 457 40.56 -34.38 8.57
N ASP A 458 40.37 -35.09 7.46
CA ASP A 458 39.36 -36.14 7.33
C ASP A 458 39.76 -37.47 7.99
N LEU A 459 41.02 -37.63 8.39
CA LEU A 459 41.54 -38.83 9.05
C LEU A 459 41.35 -38.85 10.57
N GLY A 460 41.07 -37.69 11.17
CA GLY A 460 40.95 -37.48 12.61
C GLY A 460 41.92 -36.42 13.14
N GLU A 461 41.71 -35.98 14.39
CA GLU A 461 42.61 -35.03 15.05
C GLU A 461 44.01 -35.63 15.24
N ASP A 462 45.04 -34.81 15.01
CA ASP A 462 46.46 -35.15 15.17
C ASP A 462 46.95 -36.38 14.39
N VAL A 463 46.24 -36.77 13.31
CA VAL A 463 46.65 -37.87 12.44
C VAL A 463 47.46 -37.33 11.27
N ASP A 464 48.74 -37.69 11.18
CA ASP A 464 49.55 -37.45 9.98
C ASP A 464 49.28 -38.56 8.95
N ALA A 465 48.84 -38.17 7.75
CA ALA A 465 48.49 -39.10 6.68
C ALA A 465 49.70 -39.90 6.14
N CYS A 466 50.90 -39.37 6.34
CA CYS A 466 52.17 -39.92 5.91
C CYS A 466 53.00 -40.53 7.04
N ASP A 467 52.45 -40.59 8.27
CA ASP A 467 53.14 -41.25 9.38
C ASP A 467 53.46 -42.71 9.04
N ASP A 468 54.63 -43.17 9.49
CA ASP A 468 55.19 -44.50 9.19
C ASP A 468 55.35 -44.87 7.69
N LEU A 469 55.22 -43.91 6.76
CA LEU A 469 55.43 -44.10 5.32
C LEU A 469 56.69 -43.36 4.83
N ASP A 470 57.42 -43.96 3.90
CA ASP A 470 58.56 -43.29 3.24
C ASP A 470 58.10 -42.36 2.10
N ASP A 471 59.02 -41.50 1.63
CA ASP A 471 58.78 -40.56 0.52
C ASP A 471 58.38 -41.24 -0.82
N MET A 472 58.54 -42.56 -0.96
CA MET A 472 58.08 -43.31 -2.14
C MET A 472 56.62 -43.75 -2.02
N HIS A 473 56.05 -43.67 -0.82
CA HIS A 473 54.71 -44.15 -0.49
C HIS A 473 53.77 -43.05 -0.01
N CYS A 474 54.27 -41.87 0.36
CA CYS A 474 53.42 -40.74 0.75
C CYS A 474 54.01 -39.38 0.39
N GLU A 475 53.13 -38.43 0.07
CA GLU A 475 53.45 -37.00 -0.08
C GLU A 475 52.27 -36.17 0.47
N ALA A 476 52.59 -35.14 1.25
CA ALA A 476 51.64 -34.16 1.75
C ALA A 476 52.04 -32.74 1.31
N CYS A 477 51.06 -31.86 1.12
CA CYS A 477 51.27 -30.49 0.66
C CYS A 477 50.09 -29.58 1.05
N ASP A 478 50.34 -28.26 1.02
CA ASP A 478 49.45 -27.27 1.67
C ASP A 478 48.56 -26.51 0.67
N ASP A 479 48.94 -26.50 -0.60
CA ASP A 479 48.22 -25.75 -1.64
C ASP A 479 46.94 -26.48 -2.10
N ALA A 480 45.94 -25.71 -2.53
CA ALA A 480 44.70 -26.29 -3.05
C ALA A 480 44.97 -27.24 -4.24
N SER A 481 44.50 -28.48 -4.12
CA SER A 481 44.62 -29.54 -5.13
C SER A 481 46.07 -29.83 -5.54
N CYS A 482 47.02 -29.66 -4.62
CA CYS A 482 48.44 -29.93 -4.85
C CYS A 482 48.79 -31.42 -4.92
N ASN A 483 47.98 -32.27 -4.29
CA ASN A 483 48.20 -33.71 -4.16
C ASN A 483 47.86 -34.48 -5.45
N GLY A 484 48.30 -34.00 -6.61
CA GLY A 484 47.96 -34.54 -7.93
C GLY A 484 48.98 -35.54 -8.51
N ILE A 485 50.06 -35.85 -7.79
CA ILE A 485 51.15 -36.71 -8.28
C ILE A 485 50.65 -38.13 -8.65
N SER A 486 51.04 -38.65 -9.83
CA SER A 486 50.65 -40.02 -10.23
C SER A 486 51.34 -41.10 -9.40
N GLN A 487 50.74 -42.29 -9.28
CA GLN A 487 51.30 -43.42 -8.53
C GLN A 487 52.73 -43.82 -8.97
N SER A 488 53.02 -43.74 -10.27
CA SER A 488 54.36 -44.06 -10.80
C SER A 488 55.39 -42.99 -10.45
N LYS A 489 55.01 -41.71 -10.40
CA LYS A 489 55.90 -40.62 -9.98
C LYS A 489 56.20 -40.68 -8.49
N LEU A 490 55.18 -40.91 -7.65
CA LEU A 490 55.35 -41.04 -6.19
C LEU A 490 56.34 -42.17 -5.86
N ARG A 491 56.15 -43.36 -6.44
CA ARG A 491 57.09 -44.48 -6.28
C ARG A 491 58.52 -44.22 -6.73
N ASN A 492 58.74 -43.24 -7.60
CA ASN A 492 60.06 -42.90 -8.13
C ASN A 492 60.67 -41.67 -7.47
N ALA A 493 60.01 -41.06 -6.48
CA ALA A 493 60.47 -39.85 -5.79
C ALA A 493 61.86 -40.03 -5.15
N ALA A 494 62.15 -41.21 -4.56
CA ALA A 494 63.47 -41.51 -3.97
C ALA A 494 64.59 -41.79 -4.98
N VAL A 495 64.27 -42.09 -6.25
CA VAL A 495 65.29 -42.46 -7.26
C VAL A 495 66.11 -41.22 -7.70
N ASN A 496 65.56 -40.01 -7.55
CA ASN A 496 66.26 -38.77 -7.90
C ASN A 496 67.33 -38.34 -6.86
N LEU A 497 67.20 -38.71 -5.59
CA LEU A 497 68.26 -38.46 -4.60
C LEU A 497 69.43 -39.44 -4.77
N ALA A 498 69.17 -40.72 -5.03
CA ALA A 498 70.21 -41.72 -5.27
C ALA A 498 70.95 -41.50 -6.60
N GLY A 499 70.24 -41.06 -7.65
CA GLY A 499 70.84 -40.74 -8.96
C GLY A 499 71.88 -39.61 -8.88
N ASN A 500 71.61 -38.56 -8.09
CA ASN A 500 72.56 -37.46 -7.87
C ASN A 500 73.78 -37.88 -7.03
N LEU A 501 73.60 -38.78 -6.05
CA LEU A 501 74.71 -39.33 -5.27
C LEU A 501 75.61 -40.24 -6.12
N VAL A 502 75.04 -41.05 -7.01
CA VAL A 502 75.80 -41.87 -7.98
C VAL A 502 76.53 -40.99 -9.00
N LEU A 503 75.95 -39.86 -9.44
CA LEU A 503 76.63 -38.90 -10.32
C LEU A 503 77.84 -38.23 -9.63
N MET A 504 77.71 -37.90 -8.35
CA MET A 504 78.82 -37.32 -7.55
C MET A 504 79.93 -38.34 -7.28
N ILE A 505 79.59 -39.60 -7.00
CA ILE A 505 80.59 -40.67 -6.79
C ILE A 505 81.29 -41.03 -8.11
N THR A 506 80.57 -41.08 -9.23
CA THR A 506 81.18 -41.33 -10.56
C THR A 506 82.06 -40.18 -11.03
N ALA A 507 81.70 -38.92 -10.71
CA ALA A 507 82.56 -37.76 -10.95
C ALA A 507 83.85 -37.81 -10.09
N ALA A 508 83.76 -38.22 -8.82
CA ALA A 508 84.92 -38.36 -7.94
C ALA A 508 85.87 -39.49 -8.38
N VAL A 509 85.34 -40.63 -8.85
CA VAL A 509 86.15 -41.73 -9.40
C VAL A 509 86.80 -41.35 -10.73
N ALA A 510 86.12 -40.59 -11.59
CA ALA A 510 86.69 -40.09 -12.84
C ALA A 510 87.86 -39.11 -12.65
N VAL A 511 87.86 -38.35 -11.54
CA VAL A 511 89.00 -37.48 -11.16
C VAL A 511 90.17 -38.31 -10.61
N ALA A 512 89.90 -39.36 -9.84
CA ALA A 512 90.94 -40.23 -9.27
C ALA A 512 91.67 -41.08 -10.33
N VAL A 513 90.97 -41.53 -11.38
CA VAL A 513 91.58 -42.33 -12.48
C VAL A 513 92.42 -41.47 -13.43
N ARG A 514 92.29 -40.13 -13.42
CA ARG A 514 93.15 -39.21 -14.18
C ARG A 514 94.47 -38.86 -13.47
N MET A 515 94.74 -39.39 -12.28
CA MET A 515 95.95 -39.11 -11.48
C MET A 515 96.86 -40.32 -11.25
N VAL A 516 96.78 -41.36 -12.10
CA VAL A 516 97.75 -42.49 -12.12
C VAL A 516 98.42 -42.58 -13.48
#